data_AF-A0A3N7GF71-F1
#
_entry.id   AF-A0A3N7GF71-F1
#
_cell.length_a   1.000
_cell.length_b   1.000
_cell.length_c   1.000
_cell.angle_alpha   90.00
_cell.angle_beta   90.00
_cell.angle_gamma   90.00
#
_symmetry.space_group_name_H-M   'P 1'
#
loop_
_entity.id
_entity.type
_entity.pdbx_description
1 polymer ?
#
loop_
_entity_poly.entity_id
_entity_poly.type
_entity_poly.pdbx_seq_one_letter_code
_entity_poly.pdbx_strand_id
1 'polypeptide(L)' 'MIKSVNNYPVSQLFDIEAGVVYAIPRYQREYTWNKAQWESLFDDVQENGPGYFLGSIICINQTTDTLAVQRLEVVD' A
#
# COMPACT_ATOMS: atom_id res chain seq x y z
N MET A 1 3.39 11.77 -14.30
CA MET A 1 1.96 12.12 -14.39
C MET A 1 1.16 11.03 -13.67
N ILE A 2 0.27 11.41 -12.76
CA ILE A 2 -0.57 10.46 -12.01
C ILE A 2 -1.58 9.83 -12.98
N LYS A 3 -1.67 8.50 -13.01
CA LYS A 3 -2.57 7.76 -13.91
C LYS A 3 -3.97 7.55 -13.31
N SER A 4 -4.05 7.26 -12.02
CA SER A 4 -5.31 7.01 -11.31
C SER A 4 -5.13 7.23 -9.80
N VAL A 5 -6.22 7.57 -9.11
CA VAL A 5 -6.28 7.69 -7.65
C VAL A 5 -7.57 7.02 -7.20
N ASN A 6 -7.46 6.05 -6.30
CA ASN A 6 -8.58 5.26 -5.80
C ASN A 6 -8.52 5.19 -4.28
N ASN A 7 -9.68 5.13 -3.64
CA ASN A 7 -9.80 4.89 -2.20
C ASN A 7 -10.10 3.41 -1.97
N TYR A 8 -9.21 2.70 -1.29
CA TYR A 8 -9.34 1.27 -1.02
C TYR A 8 -9.26 0.99 0.49
N PRO A 9 -10.14 0.14 1.03
CA PRO A 9 -9.97 -0.36 2.39
C PRO A 9 -8.73 -1.28 2.45
N VAL A 10 -8.11 -1.36 3.62
CA VAL A 10 -6.95 -2.24 3.87
C VAL A 10 -7.24 -3.69 3.47
N SER A 11 -8.47 -4.17 3.69
CA SER A 11 -8.88 -5.52 3.30
C SER A 11 -8.77 -5.80 1.80
N GLN A 12 -8.97 -4.78 0.95
CA GLN A 12 -8.86 -4.92 -0.50
C GLN A 12 -7.40 -4.89 -0.97
N LEU A 13 -6.55 -4.13 -0.28
CA LEU A 13 -5.11 -4.08 -0.60
C LEU A 13 -4.41 -5.42 -0.30
N PHE A 14 -4.90 -6.17 0.68
CA PHE A 14 -4.35 -7.47 1.08
C PHE A 14 -5.21 -8.66 0.65
N ASP A 15 -6.13 -8.47 -0.29
CA ASP A 15 -6.95 -9.54 -0.84
C ASP A 15 -6.09 -10.53 -1.65
N ILE A 16 -6.10 -11.80 -1.22
CA ILE A 16 -5.32 -12.87 -1.85
C ILE A 16 -5.90 -13.31 -3.21
N GLU A 17 -7.19 -13.03 -3.46
CA GLU A 17 -7.87 -13.39 -4.70
C GLU A 17 -7.74 -12.30 -5.78
N ALA A 18 -7.33 -11.09 -5.39
CA ALA A 18 -7.23 -9.94 -6.30
C ALA A 18 -6.13 -10.08 -7.37
N GLY A 19 -5.18 -11.02 -7.21
CA GLY A 19 -4.11 -11.24 -8.17
C GLY A 19 -3.14 -10.05 -8.30
N VAL A 20 -2.97 -9.27 -7.23
CA VAL A 20 -2.06 -8.11 -7.16
C VAL A 20 -0.89 -8.41 -6.24
N VAL A 21 0.32 -8.09 -6.67
CA VAL A 21 1.55 -8.18 -5.87
C VAL A 21 2.18 -6.80 -5.75
N TYR A 22 2.32 -6.34 -4.52
CA TYR A 22 3.05 -5.12 -4.17
C TYR A 22 4.53 -5.45 -3.96
N ALA A 23 5.40 -4.73 -4.65
CA ALA A 23 6.84 -4.93 -4.63
C ALA A 23 7.56 -3.65 -4.19
N ILE A 24 8.52 -3.78 -3.27
CA ILE A 24 9.42 -2.68 -2.93
C ILE A 24 10.53 -2.62 -3.98
N PRO A 25 10.72 -1.50 -4.69
CA PRO A 25 11.78 -1.38 -5.68
C PRO A 25 13.16 -1.29 -5.03
N ARG A 26 14.20 -1.69 -5.77
CA ARG A 26 15.60 -1.73 -5.27
C ARG A 26 16.16 -0.37 -4.85
N TYR A 27 15.61 0.71 -5.37
CA TYR A 27 16.02 2.08 -5.07
C TYR A 27 15.28 2.68 -3.87
N GLN A 28 14.36 1.93 -3.25
CA GLN A 28 13.70 2.39 -2.02
C GLN A 28 14.65 2.23 -0.82
N ARG A 29 14.61 3.19 0.10
CA ARG A 29 15.34 3.11 1.36
C ARG A 29 14.89 1.90 2.20
N GLU A 30 15.79 1.41 3.04
CA GLU A 30 15.46 0.35 4.00
C GLU A 30 14.38 0.81 4.99
N TYR A 31 13.66 -0.16 5.54
CA TYR A 31 12.64 0.09 6.54
C TYR A 31 13.26 0.63 7.83
N THR A 32 12.85 1.82 8.24
CA THR A 32 13.43 2.50 9.42
C THR A 32 12.45 2.70 10.56
N TRP A 33 11.21 2.25 10.42
CA TRP A 33 10.22 2.42 11.47
C TRP A 33 10.58 1.58 12.70
N ASN A 34 10.54 2.21 13.87
CA ASN A 34 10.78 1.58 15.16
C ASN A 34 9.48 1.39 15.94
N LYS A 35 9.58 0.75 17.12
CA LYS A 35 8.43 0.43 17.97
C LYS A 35 7.52 1.63 18.26
N ALA A 36 8.07 2.81 18.53
CA ALA A 36 7.28 3.98 18.85
C ALA A 36 6.41 4.45 17.66
N GLN A 37 6.90 4.28 16.44
CA GLN A 37 6.14 4.59 15.23
C GLN A 37 5.04 3.55 14.99
N TRP A 38 5.28 2.28 15.33
CA TRP A 38 4.24 1.25 15.30
C TRP A 38 3.14 1.56 16.30
N GLU A 39 3.51 1.86 17.55
CA GLU A 39 2.57 2.22 18.61
C GLU A 39 1.70 3.41 18.18
N SER A 40 2.32 4.48 17.68
CA SER A 40 1.57 5.64 17.17
C SER A 40 0.59 5.28 16.03
N LEU A 41 0.94 4.35 15.14
CA LEU A 41 0.02 3.89 14.09
C LEU A 41 -1.15 3.09 14.68
N PHE A 42 -0.88 2.20 15.64
CA PHE A 42 -1.92 1.41 16.28
C PHE A 42 -2.88 2.26 17.11
N ASP A 43 -2.36 3.20 17.89
CA ASP A 43 -3.16 4.14 18.67
C ASP A 43 -4.06 4.96 17.74
N ASP A 44 -3.51 5.48 16.63
CA ASP A 44 -4.28 6.24 15.64
C ASP A 44 -5.40 5.42 14.98
N VAL A 45 -5.15 4.14 14.64
CA VAL A 45 -6.18 3.24 14.11
C VAL A 45 -7.26 2.91 15.15
N GLN A 46 -6.87 2.76 16.43
CA GLN A 46 -7.76 2.34 17.50
C GLN A 46 -8.65 3.47 18.01
N GLU A 47 -8.13 4.70 18.04
CA GLU A 47 -8.86 5.89 18.51
C GLU A 47 -9.87 6.42 17.48
N ASN A 48 -9.64 6.11 16.18
CA ASN A 48 -10.49 6.58 15.09
C ASN A 48 -11.53 5.54 14.63
N GLY A 49 -12.62 6.04 14.03
CA GLY A 49 -13.73 5.21 13.57
C GLY A 49 -13.55 4.56 12.19
N PRO A 50 -14.52 3.73 11.75
CA PRO A 50 -14.51 3.13 10.42
C PRO A 50 -14.43 4.17 9.29
N GLY A 51 -13.61 3.91 8.28
CA GLY A 51 -13.37 4.85 7.17
C GLY A 51 -12.32 5.92 7.45
N TYR A 52 -11.61 5.82 8.58
CA TYR A 52 -10.45 6.65 8.89
C TYR A 52 -9.34 6.52 7.83
N PHE A 53 -8.68 7.63 7.53
CA PHE A 53 -7.69 7.73 6.46
C PHE A 53 -6.28 7.47 6.99
N LEU A 54 -5.67 6.34 6.58
CA LEU A 54 -4.32 5.92 7.01
C LEU A 54 -3.19 6.53 6.17
N GLY A 55 -3.51 7.41 5.23
CA GLY A 55 -2.57 7.96 4.26
C GLY A 55 -2.74 7.39 2.86
N SER A 56 -1.80 7.74 1.99
CA SER A 56 -1.79 7.35 0.59
C SER A 56 -0.49 6.61 0.26
N ILE A 57 -0.60 5.61 -0.60
CA ILE A 57 0.56 4.98 -1.24
C ILE A 57 0.59 5.32 -2.74
N ILE A 58 1.77 5.48 -3.31
CA ILE A 58 2.01 5.71 -4.72
C ILE A 58 2.59 4.42 -5.31
N CYS A 59 1.92 3.92 -6.36
CA CYS A 59 2.32 2.71 -7.04
C CYS A 59 2.65 2.96 -8.51
N ILE A 60 3.67 2.27 -9.02
CA ILE A 60 3.97 2.17 -10.46
C ILE A 60 3.50 0.80 -10.94
N ASN A 61 2.54 0.79 -11.87
CA ASN A 61 2.09 -0.44 -12.50
C ASN A 61 3.12 -0.91 -13.54
N GLN A 62 3.76 -2.04 -13.26
CA GLN A 62 4.74 -2.70 -14.14
C GLN A 62 4.15 -3.83 -14.99
N THR A 63 2.84 -4.05 -14.90
CA THR A 63 2.17 -5.14 -15.60
C THR A 63 2.16 -4.88 -17.10
N THR A 64 2.77 -5.78 -17.86
CA THR A 64 2.81 -5.74 -19.33
C THR A 64 1.83 -6.73 -19.96
N ASP A 65 1.54 -7.84 -19.28
CA ASP A 65 0.59 -8.87 -19.68
C ASP A 65 -0.66 -8.83 -18.78
N THR A 66 -1.82 -8.58 -19.38
CA THR A 66 -3.10 -8.48 -18.66
C THR A 66 -3.59 -9.80 -18.07
N LEU A 67 -3.06 -10.94 -18.52
CA LEU A 67 -3.39 -12.26 -17.98
C LEU A 67 -2.48 -12.67 -16.82
N ALA A 68 -1.37 -11.96 -16.62
CA ALA A 68 -0.44 -12.22 -15.53
C ALA A 68 -0.88 -11.50 -14.25
N VAL A 69 -0.31 -11.94 -13.11
CA VAL A 69 -0.44 -11.26 -11.82
C VAL A 69 -0.02 -9.79 -11.95
N GLN A 70 -0.86 -8.89 -11.46
CA GLN A 70 -0.60 -7.46 -11.54
C GLN A 70 0.52 -7.08 -10.57
N ARG A 71 1.64 -6.55 -11.07
CA ARG A 71 2.76 -6.11 -10.25
C ARG A 71 2.75 -4.59 -10.07
N LEU A 72 2.65 -4.15 -8.83
CA LEU A 72 2.68 -2.75 -8.43
C LEU A 72 3.95 -2.46 -7.61
N GLU A 73 4.84 -1.60 -8.11
CA GLU A 73 5.97 -1.13 -7.31
C GLU A 73 5.52 0.00 -6.37
N VAL A 74 5.72 -0.16 -5.06
CA VAL A 74 5.38 0.85 -4.06
C VAL A 74 6.55 1.81 -3.90
N VAL A 75 6.35 3.08 -4.26
CA VAL A 75 7.41 4.11 -4.24
C VAL A 75 7.24 5.13 -3.13
N ASP A 76 6.04 5.28 -2.59
CA ASP A 76 5.69 6.11 -1.43
C ASP A 76 4.48 5.51 -0.73
#